data_AF-A0A2N5ZNV1-F1
#
_entry.id   AF-A0A2N5ZNV1-F1
#
_cell.length_a   1.000
_cell.length_b   1.000
_cell.length_c   1.000
_cell.angle_alpha   90.00
_cell.angle_beta   90.00
_cell.angle_gamma   90.00
#
_symmetry.space_group_name_H-M   'P 1'
#
loop_
_entity.id
_entity.type
_entity.pdbx_description
1 polymer ?
#
loop_
_entity_poly.entity_id
_entity_poly.type
_entity_poly.pdbx_seq_one_letter_code
_entity_poly.pdbx_strand_id
1 'polypeptide(L)'
;MTKILGLDLGTNSIGWAVVDSKSQKILDTGVRIFPEGVIDKGKGEKEKSKNSARTDKRQMRRQFYQKLLRKIKLLQVLIEQQMCPLKEEELAKWKNWDRTKKTDGRKFPSSEEFDSWIKLDPYELREKALVEELSLYELGRIFYHFIQRRGFLSNRKGND
;
A
#
# COMPACT_ATOMS: atom_id res chain seq x y z
N MET A 1 -10.29 57.05 -1.54
CA MET A 1 -9.60 56.38 -2.67
C MET A 1 -10.08 54.94 -2.71
N THR A 2 -10.65 54.50 -3.83
CA THR A 2 -11.12 53.11 -3.96
C THR A 2 -10.03 52.33 -4.67
N LYS A 3 -9.36 51.42 -3.95
CA LYS A 3 -8.27 50.60 -4.51
C LYS A 3 -8.83 49.27 -5.02
N ILE A 4 -8.48 48.90 -6.25
CA ILE A 4 -8.84 47.63 -6.88
C ILE A 4 -7.57 46.79 -7.00
N LEU A 5 -7.61 45.53 -6.56
CA LEU A 5 -6.55 44.54 -6.74
C LEU A 5 -6.90 43.63 -7.91
N GLY A 6 -6.11 43.70 -8.99
CA GLY A 6 -6.14 42.72 -10.08
C GLY A 6 -5.16 41.60 -9.82
N LEU A 7 -5.57 40.35 -10.08
CA LEU A 7 -4.74 39.16 -9.97
C LEU A 7 -4.76 38.39 -11.30
N ASP A 8 -3.58 38.06 -11.81
CA ASP A 8 -3.38 37.17 -12.96
C ASP A 8 -2.70 35.88 -12.47
N LEU A 9 -3.45 34.77 -12.51
CA LEU A 9 -3.04 33.49 -11.94
C LEU A 9 -2.50 32.55 -13.02
N GLY A 10 -1.19 32.54 -13.16
CA GLY A 10 -0.46 31.57 -13.99
C GLY A 10 -0.17 30.26 -13.24
N THR A 11 0.36 29.28 -13.97
CA THR A 11 0.72 27.97 -13.42
C THR A 11 1.89 28.03 -12.41
N ASN A 12 2.82 28.98 -12.59
CA ASN A 12 3.99 29.19 -11.72
C ASN A 12 4.20 30.67 -11.35
N SER A 13 3.20 31.53 -11.56
CA SER A 13 3.30 32.97 -11.34
C SER A 13 1.97 33.56 -10.90
N ILE A 14 2.02 34.57 -10.05
CA ILE A 14 0.88 35.43 -9.71
C ILE A 14 1.27 36.86 -10.06
N GLY A 15 0.75 37.38 -11.17
CA GLY A 15 0.80 38.81 -11.46
C GLY A 15 -0.22 39.53 -10.59
N TRP A 16 0.15 40.69 -10.04
CA TRP A 16 -0.77 41.51 -9.28
C TRP A 16 -0.57 42.99 -9.56
N ALA A 17 -1.66 43.75 -9.57
CA ALA A 17 -1.63 45.19 -9.71
C ALA A 17 -2.70 45.83 -8.82
N VAL A 18 -2.36 46.96 -8.21
CA VAL A 18 -3.30 47.77 -7.43
C VAL A 18 -3.53 49.08 -8.16
N VAL A 19 -4.80 49.37 -8.47
CA VAL A 19 -5.21 50.55 -9.24
C VAL A 19 -6.17 51.40 -8.40
N ASP A 20 -6.02 52.72 -8.44
CA ASP A 20 -7.04 53.63 -7.90
C ASP A 20 -8.10 53.89 -8.96
N SER A 21 -9.35 53.49 -8.66
CA SER A 21 -10.43 53.55 -9.64
C SER A 21 -10.83 54.98 -10.01
N LYS A 22 -10.57 55.96 -9.14
CA LYS A 22 -10.97 57.36 -9.38
C LYS A 22 -9.93 58.13 -10.18
N SER A 23 -8.65 57.93 -9.87
CA SER A 23 -7.55 58.62 -10.56
C SER A 23 -7.04 57.87 -11.79
N GLN A 24 -7.52 56.63 -12.02
CA GLN A 24 -7.05 55.72 -13.07
C GLN A 24 -5.52 55.53 -13.07
N LYS A 25 -4.90 55.60 -11.89
CA LYS A 25 -3.46 55.41 -11.70
C LYS A 25 -3.14 54.04 -11.13
N ILE A 26 -2.08 53.44 -11.63
CA ILE A 26 -1.45 52.25 -11.02
C ILE A 26 -0.73 52.73 -9.77
N LEU A 27 -1.14 52.20 -8.61
CA LEU A 27 -0.52 52.49 -7.32
C LEU A 27 0.69 51.59 -7.09
N ASP A 28 0.59 50.32 -7.47
CA ASP A 28 1.67 49.35 -7.34
C ASP A 28 1.43 48.14 -8.25
N THR A 29 2.49 47.40 -8.57
CA THR A 29 2.44 46.21 -9.41
C THR A 29 3.59 45.27 -9.09
N GLY A 30 3.37 43.98 -9.28
CA GLY A 30 4.44 43.01 -9.14
C GLY A 30 4.07 41.65 -9.69
N VAL A 31 5.05 40.74 -9.64
CA VAL A 31 4.86 39.35 -10.03
C VAL A 31 5.50 38.47 -8.96
N ARG A 32 4.73 37.55 -8.41
CA ARG A 32 5.23 36.50 -7.52
C ARG A 32 5.47 35.24 -8.32
N ILE A 33 6.73 34.87 -8.52
CA ILE A 33 7.11 33.57 -9.09
C ILE A 33 7.20 32.53 -7.97
N PHE A 34 6.69 31.33 -8.21
CA PHE A 34 6.77 30.21 -7.28
C PHE A 34 7.14 28.91 -8.01
N PRO A 35 7.73 27.93 -7.32
CA PRO A 35 8.08 26.66 -7.93
C PRO A 35 6.85 25.93 -8.46
N GLU A 36 6.99 25.35 -9.64
CA GLU A 36 6.01 24.46 -10.28
C GLU A 36 5.41 23.45 -9.29
N GLY A 37 4.09 23.23 -9.34
CA GLY A 37 3.42 22.19 -8.54
C GLY A 37 3.60 20.76 -9.06
N VAL A 38 4.10 20.60 -10.29
CA VAL A 38 4.23 19.33 -11.01
C VAL A 38 5.68 19.01 -11.36
N ILE A 39 5.91 17.77 -11.78
CA ILE A 39 7.15 17.29 -12.39
C ILE A 39 6.82 17.05 -13.86
N ASP A 40 7.78 17.30 -14.77
CA ASP A 40 7.62 17.08 -16.22
C ASP A 40 6.44 17.85 -16.85
N LYS A 41 6.26 19.12 -16.43
CA LYS A 41 5.23 20.02 -16.96
C LYS A 41 5.24 20.05 -18.49
N GLY A 42 4.07 19.94 -19.10
CA GLY A 42 3.90 20.05 -20.55
C GLY A 42 4.31 18.79 -21.32
N LYS A 43 4.63 17.68 -20.64
CA LYS A 43 4.91 16.37 -21.26
C LYS A 43 3.71 15.42 -21.27
N GLY A 44 2.49 15.96 -21.21
CA GLY A 44 1.23 15.18 -21.28
C GLY A 44 1.13 14.18 -20.12
N GLU A 45 0.97 12.89 -20.43
CA GLU A 45 0.79 11.81 -19.44
C GLU A 45 1.96 11.64 -18.45
N LYS A 46 3.14 12.21 -18.78
CA LYS A 46 4.29 12.19 -17.87
C LYS A 46 4.22 13.27 -16.79
N GLU A 47 3.33 14.26 -16.95
CA GLU A 47 3.11 15.29 -15.96
C GLU A 47 2.50 14.68 -14.70
N LYS A 48 3.20 14.80 -13.58
CA LYS A 48 2.77 14.21 -12.30
C LYS A 48 2.90 15.22 -11.18
N SER A 49 1.96 15.15 -10.24
CA SER A 49 2.11 15.86 -8.97
C SER A 49 3.39 15.42 -8.27
N LYS A 50 4.09 16.38 -7.65
CA LYS A 50 5.24 16.10 -6.76
C LYS A 50 4.91 15.09 -5.65
N ASN A 51 3.64 14.98 -5.27
CA ASN A 51 3.18 14.05 -4.23
C ASN A 51 2.80 12.65 -4.76
N SER A 52 2.82 12.42 -6.07
CA SER A 52 2.46 11.12 -6.67
C SER A 52 3.37 10.01 -6.14
N ALA A 53 4.69 10.18 -6.28
CA ALA A 53 5.66 9.17 -5.83
C ALA A 53 5.53 8.86 -4.34
N ARG A 54 5.30 9.88 -3.49
CA ARG A 54 5.05 9.70 -2.05
C ARG A 54 3.80 8.86 -1.80
N THR A 55 2.73 9.11 -2.56
CA THR A 55 1.47 8.38 -2.47
C THR A 55 1.63 6.92 -2.88
N ASP A 56 2.31 6.66 -3.99
CA ASP A 56 2.58 5.30 -4.50
C ASP A 56 3.39 4.49 -3.48
N LYS A 57 4.47 5.08 -2.96
CA LYS A 57 5.32 4.44 -1.94
C LYS A 57 4.53 4.16 -0.66
N ARG A 58 3.64 5.08 -0.24
CA ARG A 58 2.76 4.86 0.93
C ARG A 58 1.79 3.71 0.67
N GLN A 59 1.21 3.64 -0.51
CA GLN A 59 0.24 2.59 -0.86
C GLN A 59 0.89 1.21 -0.87
N MET A 60 2.09 1.07 -1.46
CA MET A 60 2.85 -0.18 -1.41
C MET A 60 3.11 -0.63 0.02
N ARG A 61 3.59 0.26 0.90
CA ARG A 61 3.83 -0.09 2.32
C ARG A 61 2.57 -0.58 3.02
N ARG A 62 1.43 0.07 2.79
CA ARG A 62 0.13 -0.35 3.34
C ARG A 62 -0.26 -1.74 2.85
N GLN A 63 -0.11 -2.01 1.56
CA GLN A 63 -0.43 -3.32 0.97
C GLN A 63 0.47 -4.44 1.54
N PHE A 64 1.77 -4.20 1.66
CA PHE A 64 2.70 -5.15 2.28
C PHE A 64 2.31 -5.46 3.73
N TYR A 65 2.02 -4.42 4.52
CA TYR A 65 1.58 -4.58 5.91
C TYR A 65 0.27 -5.36 6.02
N GLN A 66 -0.73 -5.05 5.19
CA GLN A 66 -1.99 -5.80 5.18
C GLN A 66 -1.81 -7.25 4.74
N LYS A 67 -0.91 -7.54 3.78
CA LYS A 67 -0.59 -8.92 3.38
C LYS A 67 0.06 -9.69 4.52
N LEU A 68 0.97 -9.06 5.26
CA LEU A 68 1.57 -9.63 6.47
C LEU A 68 0.50 -9.96 7.52
N LEU A 69 -0.37 -9.01 7.86
CA LEU A 69 -1.43 -9.21 8.86
C LEU A 69 -2.37 -10.36 8.49
N ARG A 70 -2.78 -10.48 7.22
CA ARG A 70 -3.63 -11.58 6.75
C ARG A 70 -2.95 -12.94 6.92
N LYS A 71 -1.67 -13.04 6.59
CA LYS A 71 -0.90 -14.28 6.77
C LYS A 71 -0.80 -14.68 8.24
N ILE A 72 -0.48 -13.71 9.11
CA ILE A 72 -0.40 -13.95 10.55
C ILE A 72 -1.76 -14.43 11.08
N LYS A 73 -2.85 -13.72 10.76
CA LYS A 73 -4.19 -14.08 11.23
C LYS A 73 -4.60 -15.47 10.77
N LEU A 74 -4.32 -15.82 9.51
CA LEU A 74 -4.59 -17.17 9.01
C LEU A 74 -3.77 -18.22 9.76
N LEU A 75 -2.46 -18.02 9.92
CA LEU A 75 -1.62 -18.98 10.64
C LEU A 75 -2.09 -19.18 12.08
N GLN A 76 -2.55 -18.14 12.78
CA GLN A 76 -3.15 -18.31 14.12
C GLN A 76 -4.32 -19.31 14.09
N VAL A 77 -5.26 -19.11 13.16
CA VAL A 77 -6.43 -20.01 13.02
C VAL A 77 -5.99 -21.42 12.61
N LEU A 78 -5.02 -21.57 11.70
CA LEU A 78 -4.54 -22.88 11.29
C LEU A 78 -3.85 -23.63 12.43
N ILE A 79 -3.11 -22.93 13.31
CA ILE A 79 -2.49 -23.53 14.49
C ILE A 79 -3.57 -24.01 15.47
N GLU A 80 -4.55 -23.14 15.78
CA GLU A 80 -5.68 -23.47 16.67
C GLU A 80 -6.46 -24.71 16.18
N GLN A 81 -6.57 -24.90 14.87
CA GLN A 81 -7.26 -26.03 14.24
C GLN A 81 -6.35 -27.22 13.90
N GLN A 82 -5.10 -27.23 14.36
CA GLN A 82 -4.13 -28.31 14.08
C GLN A 82 -3.90 -28.56 12.57
N MET A 83 -4.01 -27.51 11.75
CA MET A 83 -3.80 -27.53 10.30
C MET A 83 -2.44 -26.97 9.88
N CYS A 84 -1.59 -26.59 10.83
CA CYS A 84 -0.25 -26.09 10.57
C CYS A 84 0.70 -26.61 11.66
N PRO A 85 1.90 -27.11 11.30
CA PRO A 85 2.86 -27.61 12.29
C PRO A 85 3.57 -26.48 13.06
N LEU A 86 3.31 -25.22 12.71
CA LEU A 86 3.93 -24.06 13.36
C LEU A 86 3.47 -23.93 14.82
N LYS A 87 4.38 -23.66 15.75
CA LYS A 87 4.00 -23.39 17.15
C LYS A 87 3.61 -21.93 17.36
N GLU A 88 2.73 -21.67 18.32
CA GLU A 88 2.28 -20.30 18.64
C GLU A 88 3.44 -19.36 19.00
N GLU A 89 4.43 -19.86 19.73
CA GLU A 89 5.64 -19.11 20.11
C GLU A 89 6.46 -18.67 18.89
N GLU A 90 6.54 -19.51 17.86
CA GLU A 90 7.25 -19.20 16.63
C GLU A 90 6.49 -18.14 15.81
N LEU A 91 5.16 -18.25 15.76
CA LEU A 91 4.32 -17.23 15.15
C LEU A 91 4.41 -15.89 15.91
N ALA A 92 4.50 -15.92 17.24
CA ALA A 92 4.63 -14.72 18.07
C ALA A 92 5.91 -13.93 17.74
N LYS A 93 7.03 -14.60 17.46
CA LYS A 93 8.29 -13.96 17.01
C LYS A 93 8.15 -13.22 15.69
N TRP A 94 7.26 -13.67 14.81
CA TRP A 94 6.98 -12.99 13.55
C TRP A 94 5.93 -11.88 13.71
N LYS A 95 4.90 -12.14 14.51
CA LYS A 95 3.79 -11.22 14.76
C LYS A 95 4.24 -9.97 15.52
N ASN A 96 4.92 -10.16 16.64
CA ASN A 96 5.30 -9.11 17.56
C ASN A 96 6.68 -8.57 17.17
N TRP A 97 6.71 -7.31 16.70
CA TRP A 97 8.00 -6.68 16.39
C TRP A 97 8.69 -6.23 17.68
N ASP A 98 9.91 -6.72 17.89
CA ASP A 98 10.77 -6.30 18.99
C ASP A 98 11.73 -5.19 18.55
N ARG A 99 11.47 -3.96 19.02
CA ARG A 99 12.31 -2.79 18.71
C ARG A 99 13.74 -2.95 19.19
N THR A 100 13.98 -3.67 20.28
CA THR A 100 15.31 -3.81 20.88
C THR A 100 16.25 -4.62 19.99
N LYS A 101 15.68 -5.57 19.24
CA LYS A 101 16.40 -6.50 18.36
C LYS A 101 16.52 -6.00 16.90
N LYS A 102 16.07 -4.78 16.60
CA LYS A 102 16.16 -4.15 15.26
C LYS A 102 15.72 -5.09 14.12
N THR A 103 16.66 -5.53 13.27
CA THR A 103 16.43 -6.43 12.12
C THR A 103 15.96 -7.82 12.56
N ASP A 104 16.46 -8.32 13.69
CA ASP A 104 16.04 -9.59 14.27
C ASP A 104 14.74 -9.48 15.07
N GLY A 105 14.20 -8.26 15.18
CA GLY A 105 12.96 -7.97 15.89
C GLY A 105 11.72 -8.55 15.23
N ARG A 106 11.80 -9.05 14.00
CA ARG A 106 10.71 -9.76 13.32
C ARG A 106 11.30 -10.78 12.36
N LYS A 107 11.26 -12.06 12.74
CA LYS A 107 11.78 -13.17 11.93
C LYS A 107 10.63 -14.04 11.44
N PHE A 108 10.64 -14.41 10.16
CA PHE A 108 9.69 -15.39 9.62
C PHE A 108 10.01 -16.77 10.25
N PRO A 109 9.00 -17.58 10.61
CA PRO A 109 9.26 -18.90 11.17
C PRO A 109 10.02 -19.79 10.19
N SER A 110 10.93 -20.62 10.73
CA SER A 110 11.83 -21.47 9.96
C SER A 110 12.21 -22.72 10.75
N SER A 111 11.25 -23.32 11.45
CA SER A 111 11.45 -24.66 12.01
C SER A 111 11.43 -25.70 10.89
N GLU A 112 12.13 -26.82 11.10
CA GLU A 112 12.26 -27.87 10.09
C GLU A 112 10.90 -28.43 9.63
N GLU A 113 9.97 -28.66 10.57
CA GLU A 113 8.61 -29.10 10.27
C GLU A 113 7.84 -28.07 9.44
N PHE A 114 7.94 -26.79 9.82
CA PHE A 114 7.26 -25.71 9.10
C PHE A 114 7.84 -25.51 7.69
N ASP A 115 9.16 -25.57 7.54
CA ASP A 115 9.83 -25.46 6.24
C ASP A 115 9.44 -26.63 5.33
N SER A 116 9.37 -27.84 5.88
CA SER A 116 8.90 -29.03 5.15
C SER A 116 7.45 -28.87 4.70
N TRP A 117 6.59 -28.37 5.58
CA TRP A 117 5.19 -28.07 5.25
C TRP A 117 5.04 -26.98 4.17
N ILE A 118 5.85 -25.92 4.23
CA ILE A 118 5.86 -24.86 3.20
C ILE A 118 6.25 -25.42 1.82
N LYS A 119 7.18 -26.38 1.78
CA LYS A 119 7.68 -27.01 0.54
C LYS A 119 6.65 -27.89 -0.15
N LEU A 120 5.63 -28.37 0.54
CA LEU A 120 4.52 -29.11 -0.08
C LEU A 120 3.92 -28.27 -1.22
N ASP A 121 3.72 -28.89 -2.39
CA ASP A 121 3.16 -28.20 -3.55
C ASP A 121 1.65 -28.00 -3.37
N PRO A 122 1.18 -26.74 -3.24
CA PRO A 122 -0.23 -26.48 -3.03
C PRO A 122 -1.10 -26.76 -4.26
N TYR A 123 -0.55 -26.90 -5.46
CA TYR A 123 -1.31 -27.24 -6.65
C TYR A 123 -1.57 -28.74 -6.72
N GLU A 124 -0.56 -29.56 -6.46
CA GLU A 124 -0.73 -31.02 -6.36
C GLU A 124 -1.72 -31.38 -5.24
N LEU A 125 -1.60 -30.72 -4.07
CA LEU A 125 -2.56 -30.93 -2.97
C LEU A 125 -3.99 -30.52 -3.36
N ARG A 126 -4.16 -29.46 -4.17
CA ARG A 126 -5.48 -29.03 -4.65
C ARG A 126 -6.09 -30.00 -5.66
N GLU A 127 -5.26 -30.62 -6.50
CA GLU A 127 -5.70 -31.68 -7.41
C GLU A 127 -6.08 -32.94 -6.63
N LYS A 128 -5.22 -33.37 -5.70
CA LYS A 128 -5.47 -34.49 -4.80
C LYS A 128 -6.79 -34.34 -4.04
N ALA A 129 -7.11 -33.13 -3.55
CA ALA A 129 -8.35 -32.82 -2.84
C ALA A 129 -9.65 -33.10 -3.63
N LEU A 130 -9.57 -33.25 -4.97
CA LEU A 130 -10.73 -33.55 -5.81
C LEU A 130 -11.11 -35.03 -5.77
N VAL A 131 -10.18 -35.90 -5.40
CA VAL A 131 -10.31 -37.35 -5.52
C VAL A 131 -10.07 -38.09 -4.21
N GLU A 132 -9.28 -37.52 -3.31
CA GLU A 132 -8.85 -38.15 -2.06
C GLU A 132 -9.01 -37.21 -0.87
N GLU A 133 -9.15 -37.80 0.32
CA GLU A 133 -9.12 -37.05 1.58
C GLU A 133 -7.71 -36.53 1.88
N LEU A 134 -7.64 -35.30 2.39
CA LEU A 134 -6.38 -34.66 2.79
C LEU A 134 -6.20 -34.71 4.30
N SER A 135 -4.96 -34.84 4.74
CA SER A 135 -4.59 -34.55 6.12
C SER A 135 -4.84 -33.07 6.46
N LEU A 136 -5.03 -32.78 7.75
CA LEU A 136 -5.22 -31.41 8.24
C LEU A 136 -4.07 -30.47 7.83
N TYR A 137 -2.83 -30.97 7.83
CA TYR A 137 -1.66 -30.21 7.41
C TYR A 137 -1.67 -29.91 5.91
N GLU A 138 -2.02 -30.87 5.05
CA GLU A 138 -2.18 -30.63 3.62
C GLU A 138 -3.29 -29.59 3.35
N LEU A 139 -4.43 -29.72 4.02
CA LEU A 139 -5.53 -28.77 3.89
C LEU A 139 -5.12 -27.35 4.33
N GLY A 140 -4.44 -27.22 5.46
CA GLY A 140 -3.91 -25.94 5.91
C GLY A 140 -2.91 -25.33 4.94
N ARG A 141 -2.11 -26.17 4.25
CA ARG A 141 -1.16 -25.70 3.25
C ARG A 141 -1.84 -25.08 2.04
N ILE A 142 -2.99 -25.65 1.63
CA ILE A 142 -3.85 -25.09 0.58
C ILE A 142 -4.42 -23.74 1.01
N PHE A 143 -4.98 -23.64 2.22
CA PHE A 143 -5.50 -22.36 2.73
C PHE A 143 -4.43 -21.28 2.82
N TYR A 144 -3.22 -21.65 3.25
CA TYR A 144 -2.08 -20.73 3.26
C TYR A 144 -1.67 -20.28 1.86
N HIS A 145 -1.83 -21.14 0.85
CA HIS A 145 -1.63 -20.72 -0.54
C HIS A 145 -2.70 -19.73 -1.02
N PHE A 146 -3.98 -19.96 -0.70
CA PHE A 146 -5.06 -19.07 -1.12
C PHE A 146 -4.90 -17.65 -0.58
N ILE A 147 -4.50 -17.46 0.69
CA ILE A 147 -4.29 -16.11 1.22
C ILE A 147 -3.10 -15.38 0.54
N GLN A 148 -2.13 -16.14 0.02
CA GLN A 148 -0.99 -15.61 -0.73
C GLN A 148 -1.37 -15.21 -2.15
N ARG A 149 -2.24 -16.00 -2.79
CA ARG A 149 -2.65 -15.87 -4.21
C ARG A 149 -4.18 -15.81 -4.36
N ARG A 150 -4.80 -14.83 -3.71
CA ARG A 150 -6.28 -14.66 -3.68
C ARG A 150 -6.91 -14.00 -4.91
N GLY A 151 -6.15 -13.78 -5.98
CA GLY A 151 -6.63 -13.08 -7.19
C GLY A 151 -6.96 -11.59 -6.99
N PHE A 152 -7.58 -11.00 -8.01
CA PHE A 152 -8.08 -9.63 -8.03
C PHE A 152 -9.60 -9.64 -7.81
N LEU A 153 -10.07 -8.80 -6.89
CA LEU A 153 -11.50 -8.52 -6.71
C LEU A 153 -11.80 -7.18 -7.35
N SER A 154 -12.74 -7.15 -8.29
CA SER A 154 -13.19 -5.90 -8.91
C SER A 154 -13.84 -5.00 -7.86
N ASN A 155 -13.41 -3.74 -7.79
CA ASN A 155 -14.03 -2.71 -6.96
C ASN A 155 -15.09 -1.91 -7.73
N ARG A 156 -15.41 -2.28 -8.96
CA ARG A 156 -16.51 -1.65 -9.70
C ARG A 156 -17.83 -2.05 -9.05
N LYS A 157 -18.70 -1.07 -8.79
CA LYS A 157 -20.08 -1.39 -8.43
C LYS A 157 -20.76 -1.97 -9.68
N GLY A 158 -21.10 -3.25 -9.64
CA GLY A 158 -22.09 -3.81 -10.54
C GLY A 158 -23.48 -3.36 -10.09
N ASN A 159 -24.42 -3.27 -11.03
CA ASN A 159 -25.83 -3.33 -10.69
C ASN A 159 -26.16 -4.81 -10.46
N ASP A 160 -25.89 -5.28 -9.24
CA ASP A 160 -26.53 -6.49 -8.72
C ASP A 160 -27.77 -6.06 -7.93
#